data_AF-A0A2Y6GZ06-F1
#
_entry.id   AF-A0A2Y6GZ06-F1
#
_cell.length_a   1.000
_cell.length_b   1.000
_cell.length_c   1.000
_cell.angle_alpha   90.00
_cell.angle_beta   90.00
_cell.angle_gamma   90.00
#
_symmetry.space_group_name_H-M   'P 1'
#
loop_
_entity.id
_entity.type
_entity.pdbx_description
1 polymer ?
#
loop_
_entity_poly.entity_id
_entity_poly.type
_entity_poly.pdbx_seq_one_letter_code
_entity_poly.pdbx_strand_id
1 'polypeptide(L)'
;MAEKKRTRWQRRPGTTGGKLPWNDWRNATTWRKATQLLLLAMNIYIAITFWYWVRYYETASSTTFVARPGGIEGWLPIAGLMNLKYSLTTGQLPSVHTAAMLLLVAFIVISLLLKKAFCSWLCPVGTLSELIGDLGNKLFGRQCVLPRWLDIPLRGVKYLLLSFFLYIALLMPAQAIHYFMLSPYSVVMDVKMLDFFRHMGTATLISVTVLLIASLFIRHA
;
A
#
# COMPACT_ATOMS: atom_id res chain seq x y z
N MET A 1 -12.18 13.32 -47.49
CA MET A 1 -12.65 13.08 -46.11
C MET A 1 -12.09 14.18 -45.23
N ALA A 2 -12.93 15.13 -44.81
CA ALA A 2 -12.49 16.31 -44.08
C ALA A 2 -12.08 15.94 -42.64
N GLU A 3 -10.83 16.26 -42.28
CA GLU A 3 -10.30 16.10 -40.93
C GLU A 3 -11.08 17.01 -39.97
N LYS A 4 -11.89 16.41 -39.11
CA LYS A 4 -12.69 17.13 -38.10
C LYS A 4 -11.74 17.72 -37.06
N LYS A 5 -11.31 18.97 -37.26
CA LYS A 5 -10.48 19.74 -36.33
C LYS A 5 -11.22 19.84 -34.99
N ARG A 6 -10.85 19.02 -34.00
CA ARG A 6 -11.43 19.05 -32.65
C ARG A 6 -11.05 20.38 -32.00
N THR A 7 -11.93 21.37 -32.08
CA THR A 7 -11.78 22.64 -31.37
C THR A 7 -11.93 22.40 -29.87
N ARG A 8 -10.81 22.43 -29.14
CA ARG A 8 -10.80 22.30 -27.67
C ARG A 8 -11.18 23.64 -27.06
N TRP A 9 -12.46 23.83 -26.76
CA TRP A 9 -12.98 25.03 -26.11
C TRP A 9 -12.25 25.34 -24.79
N GLN A 10 -11.88 26.60 -24.63
CA GLN A 10 -11.16 27.11 -23.48
C GLN A 10 -12.17 27.29 -22.32
N ARG A 11 -12.19 26.38 -21.35
CA ARG A 11 -13.13 26.43 -20.21
C ARG A 11 -12.83 27.55 -19.19
N ARG A 12 -11.65 28.19 -19.24
CA ARG A 12 -11.24 29.25 -18.30
C ARG A 12 -10.27 30.25 -18.97
N PRO A 13 -10.42 31.58 -18.77
CA PRO A 13 -9.46 32.56 -19.27
C PRO A 13 -8.04 32.26 -18.78
N GLY A 14 -7.05 32.29 -19.67
CA GLY A 14 -5.64 32.07 -19.33
C GLY A 14 -5.15 30.61 -19.29
N THR A 15 -5.97 29.62 -19.70
CA THR A 15 -5.54 28.20 -19.72
C THR A 15 -5.66 27.61 -21.12
N THR A 16 -4.60 27.02 -21.69
CA THR A 16 -4.73 26.26 -22.95
C THR A 16 -5.43 24.94 -22.68
N GLY A 17 -6.70 24.84 -23.07
CA GLY A 17 -7.50 23.61 -22.90
C GLY A 17 -8.07 23.35 -21.51
N GLY A 18 -8.15 24.37 -20.64
CA GLY A 18 -8.86 24.28 -19.35
C GLY A 18 -8.12 23.57 -18.22
N LYS A 19 -6.85 23.21 -18.40
CA LYS A 19 -6.00 22.62 -17.35
C LYS A 19 -4.90 23.61 -16.96
N LEU A 20 -4.72 23.83 -15.67
CA LEU A 20 -3.59 24.59 -15.14
C LEU A 20 -2.29 23.80 -15.36
N PRO A 21 -1.13 24.47 -15.54
CA PRO A 21 0.15 23.79 -15.58
C PRO A 21 0.39 22.97 -14.29
N TRP A 22 1.17 21.89 -14.36
CA TRP A 22 1.36 20.99 -13.20
C TRP A 22 2.11 21.66 -12.04
N ASN A 23 2.79 22.78 -12.30
CA ASN A 23 3.59 23.52 -11.31
C ASN A 23 2.79 24.65 -10.64
N ASP A 24 1.50 24.77 -10.92
CA ASP A 24 0.62 25.75 -10.28
C ASP A 24 0.12 25.18 -8.93
N TRP A 25 0.25 25.96 -7.84
CA TRP A 25 -0.26 25.60 -6.52
C TRP A 25 -1.81 25.49 -6.49
N ARG A 26 -2.51 26.09 -7.47
CA ARG A 26 -3.97 26.01 -7.62
C ARG A 26 -4.41 24.72 -8.31
N ASN A 27 -3.48 23.90 -8.78
CA ASN A 27 -3.76 22.68 -9.49
C ASN A 27 -3.89 21.50 -8.51
N ALA A 28 -5.05 20.83 -8.52
CA ALA A 28 -5.32 19.68 -7.67
C ALA A 28 -4.34 18.51 -7.89
N THR A 29 -3.73 18.40 -9.07
CA THR A 29 -2.73 17.36 -9.35
C THR A 29 -1.41 17.58 -8.62
N THR A 30 -1.05 18.84 -8.34
CA THR A 30 0.18 19.19 -7.60
C THR A 30 0.07 18.72 -6.15
N TRP A 31 -1.07 19.01 -5.51
CA TRP A 31 -1.38 18.53 -4.16
C TRP A 31 -1.41 17.02 -4.06
N ARG A 32 -2.00 16.34 -5.06
CA ARG A 32 -1.98 14.88 -5.12
C ARG A 32 -0.55 14.33 -5.11
N LYS A 33 0.31 14.83 -5.99
CA LYS A 33 1.72 14.38 -6.07
C LYS A 33 2.50 14.71 -4.79
N ALA A 34 2.26 15.87 -4.19
CA ALA A 34 2.88 16.26 -2.93
C ALA A 34 2.49 15.30 -1.78
N THR A 35 1.19 15.00 -1.63
CA THR A 35 0.71 14.03 -0.62
C THR A 35 1.28 12.64 -0.87
N GLN A 36 1.29 12.20 -2.13
CA GLN A 36 1.86 10.91 -2.55
C GLN A 36 3.34 10.79 -2.18
N LEU A 37 4.16 11.81 -2.50
CA LEU A 37 5.58 11.84 -2.16
C LEU A 37 5.84 11.91 -0.65
N LEU A 38 5.06 12.71 0.07
CA LEU A 38 5.16 12.82 1.53
C LEU A 38 4.87 11.49 2.21
N LEU A 39 3.82 10.78 1.79
CA LEU A 39 3.47 9.48 2.34
C LEU A 39 4.48 8.40 1.97
N LEU A 40 5.03 8.45 0.75
CA LEU A 40 6.13 7.57 0.35
C LEU A 40 7.35 7.80 1.25
N ALA A 41 7.75 9.06 1.46
CA ALA A 41 8.86 9.41 2.33
C ALA A 41 8.61 8.97 3.80
N MET A 42 7.39 9.14 4.31
CA MET A 42 7.00 8.66 5.64
C MET A 42 7.11 7.14 5.75
N ASN A 43 6.66 6.38 4.74
CA ASN A 43 6.80 4.92 4.73
C ASN A 43 8.27 4.48 4.67
N ILE A 44 9.11 5.16 3.87
CA ILE A 44 10.55 4.91 3.83
C ILE A 44 11.19 5.18 5.19
N TYR A 45 10.82 6.29 5.84
CA TYR A 45 11.30 6.60 7.19
C TYR A 45 10.92 5.52 8.20
N ILE A 46 9.64 5.10 8.24
CA ILE A 46 9.17 4.01 9.11
C ILE A 46 9.96 2.71 8.81
N ALA A 47 10.19 2.38 7.54
CA ALA A 47 10.95 1.20 7.13
C ALA A 47 12.39 1.23 7.66
N ILE A 48 13.09 2.36 7.51
CA ILE A 48 14.47 2.54 7.96
C ILE A 48 14.54 2.47 9.48
N THR A 49 13.67 3.19 10.19
CA THR A 49 13.60 3.16 11.65
C THR A 49 13.31 1.76 12.18
N PHE A 50 12.39 1.03 11.54
CA PHE A 50 12.10 -0.36 11.88
C PHE A 50 13.31 -1.28 11.65
N TRP A 51 14.04 -1.09 10.54
CA TRP A 51 15.25 -1.85 10.25
C TRP A 51 16.34 -1.62 11.32
N TYR A 52 16.58 -0.37 11.74
CA TYR A 52 17.52 -0.08 12.83
C TYR A 52 17.08 -0.71 14.16
N TRP A 53 15.78 -0.66 14.48
CA TRP A 53 15.25 -1.34 15.65
C TRP A 53 15.51 -2.84 15.62
N VAL A 54 15.27 -3.52 14.48
CA VAL A 54 15.57 -4.96 14.34
C VAL A 54 17.07 -5.22 14.48
N ARG A 55 17.93 -4.42 13.82
CA ARG A 55 19.39 -4.58 13.91
C ARG A 55 19.92 -4.40 15.33
N TYR A 56 19.35 -3.49 16.12
CA TYR A 56 19.70 -3.31 17.53
C TYR A 56 19.58 -4.60 18.34
N TYR A 57 18.47 -5.33 18.16
CA TYR A 57 18.26 -6.60 18.85
C TYR A 57 19.07 -7.75 18.24
N GLU A 58 19.28 -7.77 16.91
CA GLU A 58 20.14 -8.78 16.25
C GLU A 58 21.60 -8.68 16.68
N THR A 59 22.12 -7.47 16.92
CA THR A 59 23.53 -7.24 17.25
C THR A 59 23.79 -7.14 18.75
N ALA A 60 22.87 -7.64 19.58
CA ALA A 60 22.96 -7.61 21.05
C ALA A 60 23.28 -6.21 21.60
N SER A 61 22.56 -5.19 21.11
CA SER A 61 22.64 -3.80 21.58
C SER A 61 23.92 -3.03 21.22
N SER A 62 24.70 -3.50 20.25
CA SER A 62 25.92 -2.81 19.77
C SER A 62 25.68 -1.67 18.78
N THR A 63 24.46 -1.52 18.26
CA THR A 63 24.08 -0.45 17.32
C THR A 63 23.21 0.61 18.01
N THR A 64 22.85 1.68 17.30
CA THR A 64 22.03 2.77 17.86
C THR A 64 20.63 2.29 18.22
N PHE A 65 20.19 2.55 19.45
CA PHE A 65 18.82 2.27 19.88
C PHE A 65 17.84 3.26 19.24
N VAL A 66 16.79 2.73 18.62
CA VAL A 66 15.65 3.50 18.12
C VAL A 66 14.40 2.79 18.61
N ALA A 67 13.33 3.51 18.98
CA ALA A 67 12.09 2.87 19.43
C ALA A 67 11.33 2.18 18.27
N ARG A 68 10.56 1.13 18.57
CA ARG A 68 9.72 0.43 17.57
C ARG A 68 8.69 1.42 17.01
N PRO A 69 8.69 1.72 15.70
CA PRO A 69 7.75 2.67 15.13
C PRO A 69 6.35 2.05 15.10
N GLY A 70 5.36 2.65 15.79
CA GLY A 70 3.98 2.15 15.80
C GLY A 70 3.31 2.09 14.42
N GLY A 71 3.80 2.90 13.47
CA GLY A 71 3.34 2.87 12.08
C GLY A 71 3.58 1.55 11.35
N ILE A 72 4.52 0.71 11.81
CA ILE A 72 4.78 -0.61 11.21
C ILE A 72 3.56 -1.52 11.26
N GLU A 73 2.72 -1.36 12.29
CA GLU A 73 1.50 -2.15 12.47
C GLU A 73 0.46 -1.85 11.38
N GLY A 74 0.56 -0.70 10.71
CA GLY A 74 -0.28 -0.36 9.57
C GLY A 74 -0.05 -1.27 8.36
N TRP A 75 1.08 -1.97 8.28
CA TRP A 75 1.36 -2.94 7.21
C TRP A 75 0.79 -4.33 7.50
N LEU A 76 0.17 -4.53 8.67
CA LEU A 76 -0.38 -5.82 9.12
C LEU A 76 -1.91 -5.76 9.25
N PRO A 77 -2.65 -5.60 8.13
CA PRO A 77 -4.11 -5.43 8.16
C PRO A 77 -4.84 -6.67 8.70
N ILE A 78 -4.26 -7.87 8.54
CA ILE A 78 -4.84 -9.12 9.06
C ILE A 78 -4.81 -9.12 10.59
N ALA A 79 -3.71 -8.68 11.21
CA ALA A 79 -3.61 -8.54 12.66
C ALA A 79 -4.59 -7.47 13.18
N GLY A 80 -4.71 -6.35 12.46
CA GLY A 80 -5.72 -5.33 12.76
C GLY A 80 -7.15 -5.88 12.71
N LEU A 81 -7.46 -6.74 11.74
CA LEU A 81 -8.78 -7.36 11.57
C LEU A 81 -9.10 -8.34 12.70
N MET A 82 -8.14 -9.18 13.07
CA MET A 82 -8.28 -10.12 14.19
C MET A 82 -8.52 -9.38 15.51
N ASN A 83 -7.74 -8.32 15.77
CA ASN A 83 -7.90 -7.48 16.96
C ASN A 83 -9.22 -6.72 16.99
N LEU A 84 -9.67 -6.22 15.84
CA LEU A 84 -10.98 -5.57 15.72
C LEU A 84 -12.10 -6.54 16.08
N LYS A 85 -12.05 -7.77 15.54
CA LYS A 85 -13.03 -8.79 15.87
C LYS A 85 -13.00 -9.13 17.36
N TYR A 86 -11.82 -9.36 17.92
CA TYR A 86 -11.66 -9.65 19.35
C TYR A 86 -12.34 -8.57 20.20
N SER A 87 -12.01 -7.30 19.96
CA SER A 87 -12.57 -6.15 20.67
C SER A 87 -14.10 -6.05 20.55
N LEU A 88 -14.65 -6.30 19.35
CA LEU A 88 -16.11 -6.31 19.13
C LEU A 88 -16.81 -7.45 19.87
N THR A 89 -16.16 -8.60 20.03
CA THR A 89 -16.75 -9.77 20.70
C THR A 89 -16.61 -9.76 22.22
N THR A 90 -15.51 -9.24 22.75
CA THR A 90 -15.20 -9.27 24.20
C THR A 90 -15.46 -7.94 24.89
N GLY A 91 -15.59 -6.84 24.13
CA GLY A 91 -15.64 -5.49 24.67
C GLY A 91 -14.32 -5.00 25.28
N GLN A 92 -13.23 -5.75 25.11
CA GLN A 92 -11.93 -5.45 25.68
C GLN A 92 -10.92 -5.03 24.62
N LEU A 93 -10.10 -4.02 24.94
CA LEU A 93 -9.00 -3.61 24.08
C LEU A 93 -7.86 -4.64 24.15
N PRO A 94 -7.33 -5.09 23.00
CA PRO A 94 -6.20 -6.02 22.99
C PRO A 94 -4.94 -5.31 23.48
N SER A 95 -4.15 -5.99 24.31
CA SER A 95 -2.88 -5.50 24.86
C SER A 95 -1.73 -5.50 23.84
N VAL A 96 -1.86 -6.25 22.75
CA VAL A 96 -0.85 -6.40 21.68
C VAL A 96 -1.46 -5.96 20.34
N HIS A 97 -0.70 -5.17 19.58
CA HIS A 97 -1.09 -4.61 18.28
C HIS A 97 -2.39 -3.77 18.29
N THR A 98 -2.62 -3.00 19.35
CA THR A 98 -3.74 -2.07 19.44
C THR A 98 -3.69 -1.01 18.34
N ALA A 99 -2.47 -0.59 17.92
CA ALA A 99 -2.31 0.38 16.85
C ALA A 99 -2.74 -0.21 15.49
N ALA A 100 -2.47 -1.50 15.22
CA ALA A 100 -2.97 -2.18 14.01
C ALA A 100 -4.50 -2.08 13.87
N MET A 101 -5.23 -2.30 14.96
CA MET A 101 -6.69 -2.20 15.00
C MET A 101 -7.16 -0.78 14.72
N LEU A 102 -6.59 0.20 15.43
CA LEU A 102 -6.97 1.61 15.27
C LEU A 102 -6.66 2.13 13.86
N LEU A 103 -5.50 1.78 13.31
CA LEU A 103 -5.11 2.12 11.95
C LEU A 103 -6.04 1.48 10.93
N LEU A 104 -6.42 0.21 11.10
CA LEU A 104 -7.38 -0.45 10.23
C LEU A 104 -8.74 0.25 10.25
N VAL A 105 -9.27 0.55 11.44
CA VAL A 105 -10.55 1.26 11.59
C VAL A 105 -10.47 2.65 10.94
N ALA A 106 -9.38 3.39 11.19
CA ALA A 106 -9.15 4.68 10.57
C ALA A 106 -9.12 4.57 9.04
N PHE A 107 -8.38 3.61 8.48
CA PHE A 107 -8.34 3.40 7.03
C PHE A 107 -9.71 3.02 6.45
N ILE A 108 -10.51 2.21 7.14
CA ILE A 108 -11.87 1.86 6.71
C ILE A 108 -12.77 3.11 6.72
N VAL A 109 -12.81 3.85 7.83
CA VAL A 109 -13.65 5.05 7.98
C VAL A 109 -13.28 6.08 6.92
N ILE A 110 -11.99 6.37 6.76
CA ILE A 110 -11.53 7.34 5.78
C ILE A 110 -11.82 6.83 4.35
N SER A 111 -11.66 5.53 4.07
CA SER A 111 -12.00 4.95 2.77
C SER A 111 -13.50 5.05 2.45
N LEU A 112 -14.37 4.93 3.45
CA LEU A 112 -15.82 5.09 3.26
C LEU A 112 -16.20 6.55 3.01
N LEU A 113 -15.57 7.50 3.72
CA LEU A 113 -15.83 8.94 3.59
C LEU A 113 -15.29 9.51 2.27
N LEU A 114 -14.06 9.17 1.91
CA LEU A 114 -13.33 9.74 0.76
C LEU A 114 -13.38 8.85 -0.49
N LYS A 115 -13.94 7.63 -0.41
CA LYS A 115 -14.09 6.66 -1.51
C LYS A 115 -12.79 6.49 -2.31
N LYS A 116 -12.87 6.54 -3.65
CA LYS A 116 -11.73 6.38 -4.57
C LYS A 116 -10.66 7.48 -4.42
N ALA A 117 -10.98 8.62 -3.80
CA ALA A 117 -9.98 9.67 -3.61
C ALA A 117 -8.90 9.24 -2.59
N PHE A 118 -9.27 8.46 -1.56
CA PHE A 118 -8.33 8.03 -0.53
C PHE A 118 -7.24 7.12 -1.09
N CYS A 119 -7.61 6.04 -1.79
CA CYS A 119 -6.64 5.08 -2.31
C CYS A 119 -5.68 5.70 -3.35
N SER A 120 -6.15 6.70 -4.11
CA SER A 120 -5.35 7.39 -5.12
C SER A 120 -4.32 8.36 -4.53
N TRP A 121 -4.56 8.85 -3.32
CA TRP A 121 -3.70 9.83 -2.64
C TRP A 121 -2.84 9.19 -1.55
N LEU A 122 -3.33 8.13 -0.89
CA LEU A 122 -2.67 7.53 0.26
C LEU A 122 -1.79 6.31 -0.05
N CYS A 123 -2.06 5.58 -1.13
CA CYS A 123 -1.39 4.30 -1.38
C CYS A 123 0.04 4.51 -1.93
N PRO A 124 1.11 4.19 -1.16
CA PRO A 124 2.48 4.33 -1.65
C PRO A 124 2.78 3.36 -2.80
N VAL A 125 2.13 2.19 -2.83
CA VAL A 125 2.27 1.22 -3.94
C VAL A 125 1.76 1.81 -5.24
N GLY A 126 0.61 2.50 -5.21
CA GLY A 126 0.07 3.18 -6.39
C GLY A 126 1.02 4.26 -6.93
N THR A 127 1.68 5.01 -6.03
CA THR A 127 2.66 6.03 -6.41
C THR A 127 3.88 5.43 -7.08
N LEU A 128 4.34 4.28 -6.59
CA LEU A 128 5.48 3.57 -7.14
C LEU A 128 5.14 3.01 -8.53
N SER A 129 3.95 2.41 -8.69
CA SER A 129 3.47 1.93 -9.98
C SER A 129 3.30 3.06 -11.01
N GLU A 130 2.79 4.23 -10.61
CA GLU A 130 2.72 5.41 -11.48
C GLU A 130 4.12 5.88 -11.90
N LEU A 131 5.08 5.91 -10.97
CA LEU A 131 6.47 6.31 -11.25
C LEU A 131 7.16 5.34 -12.22
N ILE A 132 6.98 4.03 -12.02
CA ILE A 132 7.54 2.98 -12.89
C ILE A 132 6.92 3.06 -14.29
N GLY A 133 5.60 3.27 -14.38
CA GLY A 133 4.91 3.41 -15.67
C GLY A 133 5.34 4.68 -16.43
N ASP A 134 5.49 5.80 -15.73
CA ASP A 134 5.99 7.05 -16.34
C ASP A 134 7.44 6.91 -16.81
N LEU A 135 8.28 6.19 -16.05
CA LEU A 135 9.66 5.88 -16.42
C LEU A 135 9.70 4.97 -17.67
N GLY A 136 8.91 3.90 -17.70
CA GLY A 136 8.79 3.00 -18.85
C GLY A 136 8.31 3.72 -20.11
N ASN A 137 7.34 4.62 -19.99
CA ASN A 137 6.85 5.41 -21.12
C ASN A 137 7.92 6.37 -21.68
N LYS A 138 8.77 6.96 -20.82
CA LYS A 138 9.88 7.81 -21.26
C LYS A 138 10.99 7.02 -21.97
N LEU A 139 11.26 5.78 -21.52
CA LEU A 139 12.31 4.92 -22.09
C LEU A 139 11.89 4.24 -23.39
N PHE A 140 10.65 3.72 -23.48
CA PHE A 140 10.23 2.84 -24.57
C PHE A 140 9.14 3.41 -25.49
N GLY A 141 8.42 4.47 -25.08
CA GLY A 141 7.43 5.18 -25.91
C GLY A 141 6.21 4.38 -26.38
N ARG A 142 6.19 3.06 -26.22
CA ARG A 142 5.09 2.14 -26.54
C ARG A 142 4.65 1.41 -25.29
N GLN A 143 3.36 1.51 -25.00
CA GLN A 143 2.74 0.90 -23.83
C GLN A 143 1.67 -0.07 -24.30
N CYS A 144 1.80 -1.34 -23.92
CA CYS A 144 0.82 -2.36 -24.18
C CYS A 144 -0.32 -2.22 -23.16
N VAL A 145 -1.57 -2.25 -23.65
CA VAL A 145 -2.75 -2.32 -22.78
C VAL A 145 -2.97 -3.78 -22.42
N LEU A 146 -3.14 -4.07 -21.13
CA LEU A 146 -3.37 -5.44 -20.68
C LEU A 146 -4.68 -5.98 -21.29
N PRO A 147 -4.68 -7.16 -21.94
CA PRO A 147 -5.91 -7.74 -22.49
C PRO A 147 -6.90 -8.06 -21.37
N ARG A 148 -8.18 -7.75 -21.58
CA ARG A 148 -9.25 -7.89 -20.56
C ARG A 148 -9.32 -9.28 -19.93
N TRP A 149 -9.02 -10.33 -20.71
CA TRP A 149 -9.04 -11.70 -20.22
C TRP A 149 -7.96 -11.99 -19.15
N LEU A 150 -6.87 -11.22 -19.11
CA LEU A 150 -5.83 -11.35 -18.09
C LEU A 150 -6.05 -10.40 -16.89
N ASP A 151 -6.70 -9.24 -17.09
CA ASP A 151 -7.07 -8.34 -15.97
C ASP A 151 -8.06 -9.01 -15.01
N ILE A 152 -9.07 -9.72 -15.54
CA ILE A 152 -10.10 -10.38 -14.73
C ILE A 152 -9.52 -11.39 -13.71
N PRO A 153 -8.68 -12.37 -14.10
CA PRO A 153 -8.10 -13.31 -13.15
C PRO A 153 -7.13 -12.63 -12.17
N LEU A 154 -6.29 -11.70 -12.62
CA LEU A 154 -5.38 -10.96 -11.73
C LEU A 154 -6.14 -10.18 -10.66
N ARG A 155 -7.28 -9.57 -11.04
CA ARG A 155 -8.18 -8.89 -10.12
C ARG A 155 -8.91 -9.88 -9.20
N GLY A 156 -9.28 -11.05 -9.72
CA GLY A 156 -9.91 -12.13 -8.98
C GLY A 156 -9.04 -12.65 -7.83
N VAL A 157 -7.74 -12.84 -8.06
CA VAL A 157 -6.79 -13.32 -7.03
C VAL A 157 -6.80 -12.43 -5.78
N LYS A 158 -6.84 -11.10 -5.96
CA LYS A 158 -6.93 -10.16 -4.83
C LYS A 158 -8.17 -10.40 -3.97
N TYR A 159 -9.34 -10.57 -4.60
CA TYR A 159 -10.60 -10.75 -3.88
C TYR A 159 -10.72 -12.15 -3.28
N LEU A 160 -10.17 -13.17 -3.94
CA LEU A 160 -10.09 -14.52 -3.41
C LEU A 160 -9.24 -14.54 -2.13
N LEU A 161 -8.05 -13.93 -2.18
CA LEU A 161 -7.15 -13.83 -1.03
C LEU A 161 -7.76 -13.02 0.12
N LEU A 162 -8.42 -11.89 -0.20
CA LEU A 162 -9.18 -11.11 0.80
C LEU A 162 -10.29 -11.95 1.43
N SER A 163 -11.09 -12.65 0.63
CA SER A 163 -12.18 -13.50 1.09
C SER A 163 -11.67 -14.65 1.96
N PHE A 164 -10.54 -15.24 1.61
CA PHE A 164 -9.90 -16.30 2.38
C PHE A 164 -9.49 -15.82 3.78
N PHE A 165 -8.79 -14.69 3.88
CA PHE A 165 -8.40 -14.12 5.18
C PHE A 165 -9.59 -13.68 6.01
N LEU A 166 -10.60 -13.07 5.38
CA LEU A 166 -11.83 -12.68 6.05
C LEU A 166 -12.58 -13.90 6.59
N TYR A 167 -12.69 -14.97 5.79
CA TYR A 167 -13.33 -16.22 6.19
C TYR A 167 -12.65 -16.84 7.42
N ILE A 168 -11.31 -16.96 7.41
CA ILE A 168 -10.56 -17.49 8.56
C ILE A 168 -10.72 -16.60 9.79
N ALA A 169 -10.59 -15.28 9.64
CA ALA A 169 -10.73 -14.35 10.75
C ALA A 169 -12.14 -14.40 11.37
N LEU A 170 -13.19 -14.54 10.56
CA LEU A 170 -14.57 -14.66 11.02
C LEU A 170 -14.88 -16.00 11.68
N LEU A 171 -14.25 -17.09 11.25
CA LEU A 171 -14.43 -18.41 11.87
C LEU A 171 -13.71 -18.59 13.21
N MET A 172 -12.55 -17.95 13.41
CA MET A 172 -11.78 -18.14 14.66
C MET A 172 -12.52 -17.59 15.89
N PRO A 173 -12.77 -18.37 16.95
CA PRO A 173 -13.39 -17.82 18.17
C PRO A 173 -12.48 -16.78 18.84
N ALA A 174 -13.07 -15.83 19.57
CA ALA A 174 -12.34 -14.73 20.22
C ALA A 174 -11.20 -15.23 21.12
N GLN A 175 -11.43 -16.36 21.81
CA GLN A 175 -10.43 -17.01 22.66
C GLN A 175 -9.21 -17.49 21.86
N ALA A 176 -9.40 -18.06 20.67
CA ALA A 176 -8.30 -18.50 19.81
C ALA A 176 -7.49 -17.31 19.29
N ILE A 177 -8.15 -16.19 19.00
CA ILE A 177 -7.48 -14.94 18.61
C ILE A 177 -6.62 -14.45 19.76
N HIS A 178 -7.14 -14.42 20.99
CA HIS A 178 -6.37 -14.00 22.16
C HIS A 178 -5.11 -14.85 22.38
N TYR A 179 -5.24 -16.18 22.29
CA TYR A 179 -4.07 -17.08 22.40
C TYR A 179 -3.07 -16.89 21.26
N PHE A 180 -3.54 -16.66 20.03
CA PHE A 180 -2.66 -16.35 18.90
C PHE A 180 -1.91 -15.03 19.11
N MET A 181 -2.57 -14.01 19.64
CA MET A 181 -1.98 -12.69 19.88
C MET A 181 -0.93 -12.70 20.99
N LEU A 182 -1.05 -13.62 21.96
CA LEU A 182 -0.05 -13.86 23.01
C LEU A 182 1.09 -14.77 22.55
N SER A 183 0.95 -15.42 21.39
CA SER A 183 1.99 -16.31 20.88
C SER A 183 3.27 -15.53 20.56
N PRO A 184 4.46 -16.13 20.69
CA PRO A 184 5.70 -15.46 20.27
C PRO A 184 5.69 -15.13 18.77
N TYR A 185 4.90 -15.86 17.97
CA TYR A 185 4.78 -15.65 16.54
C TYR A 185 4.16 -14.28 16.20
N SER A 186 3.07 -13.88 16.86
CA SER A 186 2.40 -12.60 16.60
C SER A 186 3.30 -11.41 16.93
N VAL A 187 4.07 -11.50 18.02
CA VAL A 187 4.94 -10.39 18.48
C VAL A 187 6.07 -10.10 17.49
N VAL A 188 6.57 -11.10 16.77
CA VAL A 188 7.69 -10.96 15.82
C VAL A 188 7.28 -11.07 14.36
N MET A 189 5.98 -11.07 14.05
CA MET A 189 5.52 -11.29 12.68
C MET A 189 5.94 -10.16 11.71
N ASP A 190 6.07 -8.93 12.20
CA ASP A 190 6.63 -7.79 11.48
C ASP A 190 8.13 -7.97 11.18
N VAL A 191 8.89 -8.51 12.15
CA VAL A 191 10.29 -8.88 11.97
C VAL A 191 10.44 -10.00 10.94
N LYS A 192 9.58 -11.04 11.00
CA LYS A 192 9.56 -12.12 10.00
C LYS A 192 9.23 -11.62 8.60
N MET A 193 8.31 -10.66 8.49
CA MET A 193 8.02 -10.01 7.22
C MET A 193 9.26 -9.27 6.68
N LEU A 194 9.99 -8.52 7.52
CA LEU A 194 11.24 -7.88 7.11
C LEU A 194 12.30 -8.92 6.71
N ASP A 195 12.42 -10.00 7.46
CA ASP A 195 13.38 -11.07 7.20
C ASP A 195 13.11 -11.77 5.86
N PHE A 196 11.83 -11.98 5.52
CA PHE A 196 11.42 -12.47 4.20
C PHE A 196 11.91 -11.57 3.06
N PHE A 197 11.90 -10.24 3.24
CA PHE A 197 12.43 -9.30 2.25
C PHE A 197 13.97 -9.25 2.23
N ARG A 198 14.64 -9.42 3.37
CA ARG A 198 16.11 -9.46 3.48
C ARG A 198 16.69 -10.73 2.87
N HIS A 199 16.06 -11.86 3.12
CA HIS A 199 16.49 -13.18 2.68
C HIS A 199 15.51 -13.74 1.64
N MET A 200 15.25 -12.93 0.61
CA MET A 200 14.28 -13.27 -0.42
C MET A 200 14.75 -14.48 -1.24
N GLY A 201 13.94 -15.55 -1.25
CA GLY A 201 14.23 -16.75 -2.02
C GLY A 201 14.32 -16.49 -3.52
N THR A 202 15.05 -17.34 -4.24
CA THR A 202 15.29 -17.21 -5.69
C THR A 202 13.99 -17.12 -6.50
N ALA A 203 12.98 -17.93 -6.15
CA ALA A 203 11.68 -17.91 -6.80
C ALA A 203 10.95 -16.56 -6.63
N THR A 204 11.01 -15.96 -5.43
CA THR A 204 10.40 -14.66 -5.16
C THR A 204 11.12 -13.56 -5.91
N LEU A 205 12.47 -13.59 -5.94
CA LEU A 205 13.28 -12.64 -6.68
C LEU A 205 12.93 -12.67 -8.18
N ILE A 206 12.91 -13.87 -8.79
CA ILE A 206 12.54 -14.05 -10.19
C ILE A 206 11.13 -13.49 -10.46
N SER A 207 10.17 -13.84 -9.60
CA SER A 207 8.77 -13.38 -9.74
C SER A 207 8.66 -11.86 -9.68
N VAL A 208 9.33 -11.22 -8.72
CA VAL A 208 9.32 -9.75 -8.56
C VAL A 208 10.01 -9.08 -9.74
N THR A 209 11.16 -9.59 -10.20
CA THR A 209 11.87 -9.04 -11.36
C THR A 209 11.03 -9.13 -12.63
N VAL A 210 10.37 -10.28 -12.87
CA VAL A 210 9.47 -10.44 -14.02
C VAL A 210 8.30 -9.46 -13.95
N LEU A 211 7.67 -9.29 -12.78
CA LEU A 211 6.58 -8.34 -12.58
C LEU A 211 7.02 -6.87 -12.76
N LEU A 212 8.23 -6.52 -12.31
CA LEU A 212 8.81 -5.19 -12.49
C LEU A 212 9.06 -4.90 -13.98
N ILE A 213 9.69 -5.84 -14.68
CA ILE A 213 9.94 -5.70 -16.12
C ILE A 213 8.61 -5.61 -16.88
N ALA A 214 7.65 -6.48 -16.58
CA ALA A 214 6.32 -6.44 -17.19
C ALA A 214 5.61 -5.10 -16.93
N SER A 215 5.76 -4.51 -15.73
CA SER A 215 5.16 -3.23 -15.38
C SER A 215 5.76 -2.03 -16.13
N LEU A 216 6.98 -2.15 -16.69
CA LEU A 216 7.56 -1.11 -17.57
C LEU A 216 6.88 -1.07 -18.94
N PHE A 217 6.34 -2.21 -19.40
CA PHE A 217 5.70 -2.33 -20.72
C PHE A 217 4.18 -2.22 -20.67
N ILE A 218 3.56 -2.52 -19.52
CA ILE A 218 2.10 -2.57 -19.36
C ILE A 218 1.59 -1.27 -18.74
N ARG A 219 0.69 -0.57 -19.45
CA ARG A 219 0.01 0.60 -18.87
C ARG A 219 -1.13 0.17 -17.96
N HIS A 220 -1.17 0.72 -16.75
CA HIS A 220 -2.38 0.73 -15.92
C HIS A 220 -3.40 1.69 -16.54
N ALA A 221 -4.54 1.15 -17.01
CA ALA A 221 -5.66 1.91 -17.55
C ALA A 221 -6.62 2.39 -16.45
#